data_AF-A0A830BLW5-F1
#
_entry.id   AF-A0A830BLW5-F1
#
_cell.length_a   1.000
_cell.length_b   1.000
_cell.length_c   1.000
_cell.angle_alpha   90.00
_cell.angle_beta   90.00
_cell.angle_gamma   90.00
#
_symmetry.space_group_name_H-M   'P 1'
#
loop_
_entity.id
_entity.type
_entity.pdbx_description
1 polymer ?
#
loop_
_entity_poly.entity_id
_entity_poly.type
_entity_poly.pdbx_seq_one_letter_code
_entity_poly.pdbx_strand_id
1 'polypeptide(L)' 'MTLNLCVLTPNRIVWDSEVKEIILSTNSGQIGVLPNHAPIAIYIYIYIYSIRFK' A
#
# COMPACT_ATOMS: atom_id res chain seq x y z
N MET A 1 -8.29 1.32 13.95
CA MET A 1 -7.35 0.23 13.66
C MET A 1 -6.47 0.67 12.51
N THR A 2 -5.19 0.31 12.54
CA THR A 2 -4.16 0.71 11.57
C THR A 2 -3.59 -0.53 10.87
N LEU A 3 -2.88 -0.31 9.77
CA LEU A 3 -2.13 -1.33 9.05
C LEU A 3 -0.68 -0.89 8.92
N ASN A 4 0.26 -1.82 9.10
CA ASN A 4 1.68 -1.56 8.96
C ASN A 4 2.03 -1.58 7.48
N LEU A 5 2.49 -0.44 6.96
CA LEU A 5 2.93 -0.32 5.58
C LEU A 5 4.45 -0.21 5.52
N CYS A 6 5.07 -1.16 4.82
CA CYS A 6 6.48 -1.08 4.45
C CYS A 6 6.59 -0.99 2.92
N VAL A 7 7.27 0.05 2.42
CA VAL A 7 7.58 0.24 1.00
C VAL A 7 9.09 0.10 0.82
N LEU A 8 9.47 -0.89 0.01
CA LEU A 8 10.85 -1.26 -0.24
C LEU A 8 11.25 -0.90 -1.67
N THR A 9 12.47 -0.42 -1.81
CA THR A 9 13.20 -0.39 -3.09
C THR A 9 14.40 -1.33 -2.98
N PRO A 10 15.03 -1.76 -4.09
CA PRO A 10 16.14 -2.71 -4.04
C PRO A 10 17.28 -2.34 -3.07
N ASN A 11 17.48 -1.03 -2.83
CA ASN A 11 18.62 -0.54 -2.04
C ASN A 11 18.23 -0.03 -0.65
N ARG A 12 16.94 0.19 -0.35
CA ARG A 12 16.51 0.78 0.92
C ARG A 12 15.02 0.62 1.20
N ILE A 13 14.68 0.74 2.47
CA ILE A 13 13.33 1.01 2.95
C ILE A 13 13.01 2.48 2.66
N VAL A 14 11.92 2.73 1.95
CA VAL A 14 11.44 4.09 1.62
C VAL A 14 10.34 4.52 2.58
N TRP A 15 9.57 3.57 3.09
CA TRP A 15 8.52 3.82 4.06
C TRP A 15 8.39 2.64 5.01
N ASP A 16 8.20 2.91 6.29
CA ASP A 16 7.89 1.91 7.32
C ASP A 16 7.13 2.60 8.47
N SER A 17 5.80 2.57 8.40
CA SER A 17 4.95 3.23 9.40
C SER A 17 3.50 2.72 9.37
N GLU A 18 2.75 3.04 10.42
CA GLU A 18 1.32 2.76 10.54
C GLU A 18 0.48 3.73 9.70
N VAL A 19 -0.49 3.18 8.96
CA VAL A 19 -1.41 3.97 8.13
C VAL A 19 -2.86 3.47 8.33
N LYS A 20 -3.84 4.27 7.88
CA LYS A 20 -5.26 3.89 7.95
C LYS A 20 -5.74 3.15 6.70
N GLU A 21 -5.20 3.53 5.55
CA GLU A 21 -5.66 3.08 4.24
C GLU A 21 -4.54 3.27 3.21
N ILE A 22 -4.50 2.36 2.25
CA ILE A 22 -3.64 2.45 1.06
C ILE A 22 -4.54 2.38 -0.18
N ILE A 23 -4.33 3.28 -1.14
CA ILE A 23 -4.94 3.21 -2.45
C ILE A 23 -3.84 2.95 -3.49
N LEU A 24 -3.89 1.78 -4.11
CA LEU A 24 -2.98 1.32 -5.16
C LEU A 24 -3.61 1.55 -6.52
N SER A 25 -2.95 2.30 -7.40
CA SER A 25 -3.37 2.44 -8.79
C SER A 25 -2.81 1.30 -9.61
N THR A 26 -3.67 0.56 -10.30
CA THR A 26 -3.33 -0.51 -11.25
C THR A 26 -3.82 -0.14 -12.65
N ASN A 27 -3.38 -0.88 -13.66
CA ASN A 27 -3.79 -0.65 -15.05
C ASN A 27 -5.30 -0.87 -15.28
N SER A 28 -5.97 -1.62 -14.38
CA SER A 28 -7.39 -1.95 -14.48
C SER A 28 -8.27 -1.14 -13.52
N GLY A 29 -7.71 -0.25 -12.71
CA GLY A 29 -8.45 0.55 -11.73
C GLY A 29 -7.67 0.84 -10.46
N GLN A 30 -8.38 1.09 -9.36
CA GLN A 30 -7.77 1.34 -8.05
C GLN A 30 -8.15 0.25 -7.06
N ILE A 31 -7.22 -0.11 -6.19
CA ILE A 31 -7.40 -1.07 -5.12
C ILE A 31 -7.22 -0.34 -3.79
N GLY A 32 -8.27 -0.30 -2.97
CA GLY A 32 -8.20 0.18 -1.59
C GLY A 32 -7.91 -0.97 -0.62
N VAL A 33 -6.93 -0.80 0.25
CA VAL A 33 -6.56 -1.76 1.30
C VAL A 33 -6.83 -1.14 2.67
N LEU A 34 -7.66 -1.83 3.45
CA LEU A 34 -8.05 -1.46 4.81
C LEU A 34 -7.50 -2.45 5.85
N PRO A 35 -7.50 -2.09 7.15
CA PRO A 35 -7.07 -3.01 8.21
C PRO A 35 -7.90 -4.30 8.19
N ASN A 36 -7.26 -5.44 8.50
CA ASN A 36 -7.85 -6.79 8.48
C ASN A 36 -8.27 -7.31 7.08
N HIS A 37 -7.71 -6.74 6.00
CA HIS A 37 -7.89 -7.29 4.66
C HIS A 37 -7.28 -8.71 4.57
N ALA A 38 -7.90 -9.59 3.79
CA ALA A 38 -7.39 -10.94 3.55
C ALA A 38 -6.00 -10.90 2.88
N PRO A 39 -5.11 -11.87 3.14
CA PRO A 39 -3.79 -11.89 2.49
C PRO A 39 -3.90 -11.96 0.97
N ILE A 40 -3.15 -11.11 0.26
CA ILE A 40 -3.09 -11.10 -1.19
C ILE A 40 -1.68 -10.75 -1.66
N ALA A 41 -1.22 -11.42 -2.73
CA ALA A 41 0.02 -11.08 -3.42
C ALA A 41 -0.31 -10.74 -4.87
N ILE A 42 0.04 -9.53 -5.29
CA ILE A 42 -0.21 -9.03 -6.65
C ILE A 42 1.05 -8.38 -7.21
N TYR A 43 1.24 -8.50 -8.52
CA TYR A 43 2.17 -7.63 -9.22
C TYR A 43 1.48 -6.30 -9.48
N ILE A 44 2.13 -5.19 -9.11
CA ILE A 44 1.55 -3.86 -9.28
C ILE A 44 2.44 -3.05 -10.20
N TYR A 45 1.88 -2.59 -11.32
CA TYR A 45 2.45 -1.53 -12.14
C TYR A 45 2.02 -0.19 -11.53
N ILE A 46 2.72 0.28 -10.49
CA ILE A 46 2.32 1.52 -9.78
C ILE A 46 2.88 2.73 -10.51
N TYR A 47 2.01 3.66 -10.88
CA TYR A 47 2.38 5.01 -11.30
C TYR A 47 2.40 5.97 -10.09
N ILE A 48 1.28 6.01 -9.34
CA ILE A 48 1.08 6.83 -8.13
C ILE A 48 0.22 6.03 -7.14
N TYR A 49 0.58 6.03 -5.87
CA TYR A 49 -0.23 5.49 -4.77
C TYR A 49 -0.55 6.60 -3.76
N SER A 50 -1.70 6.50 -3.09
CA SER A 50 -2.12 7.44 -2.05
C SER A 50 -2.19 6.73 -0.69
N ILE A 51 -1.68 7.39 0.34
CA ILE A 51 -1.67 6.88 1.71
C ILE A 51 -2.43 7.86 2.59
N ARG A 52 -3.38 7.34 3.37
CA ARG A 52 -4.06 8.14 4.39
C ARG A 52 -3.47 7.86 5.77
N PHE A 53 -2.90 8.91 6.37
CA PHE A 53 -2.35 8.87 7.72
C PHE A 53 -3.40 9.19 8.79
N LYS A 54 -2.98 9.10 10.06
CA LYS A 54 -3.86 9.37 11.21
C LYS A 54 -4.39 10.79 11.21
#